data_AF-A0A815YIJ1-F1
#
_entry.id   AF-A0A815YIJ1-F1
#
_cell.length_a   1.000
_cell.length_b   1.000
_cell.length_c   1.000
_cell.angle_alpha   90.00
_cell.angle_beta   90.00
_cell.angle_gamma   90.00
#
_symmetry.space_group_name_H-M   'P 1'
#
loop_
_entity.id
_entity.type
_entity.pdbx_description
1 polymer ?
#
loop_
_entity_poly.entity_id
_entity_poly.type
_entity_poly.pdbx_seq_one_letter_code
_entity_poly.pdbx_strand_id
1 'polypeptide(L)'
;MEQTSPSLVRLLLFVICSYSITIIGILIGFISHFLYWLLFDSFGRYEKQAKRKLKSKSNQKDGEYYAIVIGTGFSGLGTAIKLNELGVDNYILIERNAHVGGTWYANKYPGCACDV
;
A
#
# COMPACT_ATOMS: atom_id res chain seq x y z
N MET A 1 14.54 -61.50 26.00
CA MET A 1 13.77 -60.71 25.01
C MET A 1 12.58 -60.13 25.75
N GLU A 2 12.69 -58.88 26.16
CA GLU A 2 11.78 -58.22 27.11
C GLU A 2 10.44 -57.96 26.42
N GLN A 3 9.38 -58.68 26.85
CA GLN A 3 8.02 -58.47 26.36
C GLN A 3 7.52 -57.11 26.84
N THR A 4 7.56 -56.10 25.97
CA THR A 4 6.90 -54.82 26.23
C THR A 4 5.40 -55.06 26.37
N SER A 5 4.84 -54.76 27.54
CA SER A 5 3.41 -54.93 27.79
C SER A 5 2.58 -54.04 26.84
N PRO A 6 1.43 -54.51 26.31
CA PRO A 6 0.60 -53.74 25.37
C PRO A 6 0.16 -52.36 25.89
N SER A 7 0.11 -52.18 27.22
CA SER A 7 -0.17 -50.90 27.88
C SER A 7 0.99 -49.91 27.77
N LEU A 8 2.24 -50.38 27.83
CA LEU A 8 3.44 -49.55 27.72
C LEU A 8 3.59 -48.98 26.30
N VAL A 9 3.30 -49.78 25.28
CA VAL A 9 3.30 -49.34 23.87
C VAL A 9 2.27 -48.23 23.63
N ARG A 10 1.05 -48.37 24.18
CA ARG A 10 0.01 -47.33 24.08
C ARG A 10 0.44 -46.03 24.75
N LEU A 11 1.03 -46.12 25.95
CA LEU A 11 1.51 -44.95 26.68
C LEU A 11 2.59 -44.20 25.89
N LEU A 12 3.58 -44.92 25.33
CA LEU A 12 4.63 -44.33 24.50
C LEU A 12 4.06 -43.65 23.25
N LEU A 13 3.07 -44.26 22.59
CA LEU A 13 2.41 -43.65 21.43
C LEU A 13 1.67 -42.36 21.79
N PHE A 14 0.98 -42.31 22.93
CA PHE A 14 0.34 -41.07 23.41
C PHE A 14 1.36 -39.97 23.72
N VAL A 15 2.49 -40.34 24.35
CA VAL A 15 3.56 -39.40 24.69
C VAL A 15 4.21 -38.83 23.42
N ILE A 16 4.58 -39.68 22.46
CA ILE A 16 5.18 -39.25 21.19
C ILE A 16 4.20 -38.39 20.37
N CYS A 17 2.91 -38.75 20.35
CA CYS A 17 1.87 -37.96 19.70
C CYS A 17 1.74 -36.56 20.33
N SER A 18 1.71 -36.48 21.66
CA SER A 18 1.64 -35.22 22.40
C SER A 18 2.84 -34.31 22.13
N TYR A 19 4.06 -34.86 22.13
CA TYR A 19 5.27 -34.11 21.78
C TYR A 19 5.29 -33.66 20.31
N SER A 20 4.78 -34.48 19.39
CA SER A 20 4.71 -34.11 17.97
C SER A 20 3.78 -32.93 17.73
N ILE A 21 2.61 -32.91 18.38
CA ILE A 21 1.63 -31.83 18.26
C ILE A 21 2.20 -30.50 18.78
N THR A 22 2.88 -30.53 19.93
CA THR A 22 3.48 -29.33 20.53
C THR A 22 4.63 -28.77 19.68
N ILE A 23 5.51 -29.63 19.15
CA ILE A 23 6.60 -29.22 18.26
C ILE A 23 6.06 -28.59 16.96
N ILE A 24 5.05 -29.20 16.35
CA ILE A 24 4.42 -28.67 15.12
C ILE A 24 3.79 -27.31 15.39
N GLY A 25 3.07 -27.14 16.51
CA GLY A 25 2.45 -25.87 16.89
C GLY A 25 3.47 -24.74 17.07
N ILE A 26 4.59 -25.03 17.74
CA ILE A 26 5.69 -24.08 17.90
C ILE A 26 6.28 -23.69 16.53
N LEU A 27 6.54 -24.68 15.66
CA LEU A 27 7.12 -24.44 14.34
C LEU A 27 6.22 -23.58 13.46
N ILE A 28 4.90 -23.85 13.45
CA ILE A 28 3.91 -23.04 12.72
C ILE A 28 3.88 -21.61 13.26
N GLY A 29 3.93 -21.44 14.59
CA GLY A 29 3.98 -20.12 15.22
C GLY A 29 5.21 -19.31 14.80
N PHE A 30 6.39 -19.94 14.80
CA PHE A 30 7.63 -19.30 14.34
C PHE A 30 7.62 -18.96 12.86
N ILE A 31 7.11 -19.86 12.01
CA ILE A 31 6.98 -19.63 10.57
C ILE A 31 6.02 -18.47 10.30
N SER A 32 4.86 -18.45 10.96
CA SER A 32 3.87 -17.37 10.82
C SER A 32 4.44 -16.01 11.25
N HIS A 33 5.11 -15.96 12.40
CA HIS A 33 5.76 -14.72 12.88
C HIS A 33 6.85 -14.24 11.91
N PHE A 34 7.69 -15.16 11.40
CA PHE A 34 8.74 -14.83 10.46
C PHE A 34 8.17 -14.36 9.10
N LEU A 35 7.14 -15.03 8.58
CA LEU A 35 6.44 -14.59 7.36
C LEU A 35 5.78 -13.23 7.55
N TYR A 36 5.15 -12.99 8.71
CA TYR A 36 4.56 -11.70 9.02
C TYR A 36 5.62 -10.60 9.05
N TRP A 37 6.76 -10.85 9.68
CA TRP A 37 7.89 -9.93 9.70
C TRP A 37 8.46 -9.68 8.29
N LEU A 38 8.60 -10.70 7.46
CA LEU A 38 9.14 -10.59 6.09
C LEU A 38 8.19 -9.80 5.17
N LEU A 39 6.88 -10.06 5.28
CA LEU A 39 5.87 -9.25 4.62
C LEU A 39 5.94 -7.80 5.08
N PHE A 40 5.97 -7.56 6.40
CA PHE A 40 6.03 -6.22 6.98
C PHE A 40 7.30 -5.44 6.57
N ASP A 41 8.47 -6.08 6.57
CA ASP A 41 9.74 -5.46 6.13
C ASP A 41 9.74 -5.15 4.63
N SER A 42 9.17 -6.04 3.81
CA SER A 42 8.99 -5.80 2.37
C SER A 42 8.11 -4.56 2.11
N PHE A 43 6.99 -4.44 2.82
CA PHE A 43 6.12 -3.26 2.76
C PHE A 43 6.86 -1.98 3.18
N GLY A 44 7.62 -2.02 4.27
CA GLY A 44 8.37 -0.86 4.77
C GLY A 44 9.45 -0.35 3.81
N ARG A 45 10.14 -1.24 3.08
CA ARG A 45 11.15 -0.87 2.08
C ARG A 45 10.52 -0.26 0.84
N TYR A 46 9.36 -0.75 0.42
CA TYR A 46 8.63 -0.21 -0.74
C TYR A 46 8.21 1.24 -0.48
N GLU A 47 7.64 1.53 0.69
CA GLU A 47 7.19 2.88 1.05
C GLU A 47 8.35 3.89 1.10
N LYS A 48 9.50 3.50 1.69
CA LYS A 48 10.69 4.36 1.76
C LYS A 48 11.23 4.72 0.38
N GLN A 49 11.23 3.76 -0.56
CA GLN A 49 11.68 4.01 -1.94
C GLN A 49 10.71 4.91 -2.71
N ALA A 50 9.40 4.69 -2.57
CA ALA A 50 8.36 5.54 -3.17
C ALA A 50 8.48 7.00 -2.69
N LYS A 51 8.62 7.22 -1.36
CA LYS A 51 8.80 8.56 -0.78
C LYS A 51 10.09 9.24 -1.24
N ARG A 52 11.21 8.50 -1.35
CA ARG A 52 12.48 9.05 -1.86
C ARG A 52 12.37 9.50 -3.32
N LYS A 53 11.71 8.71 -4.17
CA LYS A 53 11.50 9.06 -5.58
C LYS A 53 10.61 10.31 -5.72
N LEU A 54 9.55 10.41 -4.91
CA LEU A 54 8.70 11.60 -4.82
C LEU A 54 9.48 12.85 -4.37
N LYS A 55 10.32 12.73 -3.34
CA LYS A 55 11.16 13.83 -2.85
C LYS A 55 12.23 14.28 -3.86
N SER A 56 12.75 13.38 -4.70
CA SER A 56 13.69 13.76 -5.77
C SER A 56 13.03 14.49 -6.94
N LYS A 57 11.72 14.25 -7.16
CA LYS A 57 10.95 14.88 -8.24
C LYS A 57 10.43 16.26 -7.83
N SER A 58 10.34 16.56 -6.54
CA SER A 58 9.92 17.86 -6.01
C SER A 58 11.02 18.92 -6.06
N ASN A 59 11.79 19.00 -7.16
CA ASN A 59 12.66 20.14 -7.43
C ASN A 59 11.82 21.37 -7.86
N GLN A 60 10.75 21.60 -7.11
CA GLN A 60 9.76 22.61 -7.27
C GLN A 60 10.13 23.68 -6.27
N LYS A 61 10.45 24.88 -6.77
CA LYS A 61 10.97 25.98 -5.95
C LYS A 61 10.13 26.13 -4.68
N ASP A 62 10.82 26.25 -3.53
CA ASP A 62 10.25 26.55 -2.22
C ASP A 62 9.73 28.00 -2.16
N GLY A 63 8.97 28.44 -3.16
CA GLY A 63 8.27 29.71 -3.16
C GLY A 63 6.99 29.59 -2.35
N GLU A 64 6.66 30.61 -1.58
CA GLU A 64 5.32 30.72 -0.99
C GLU A 64 4.31 30.83 -2.13
N TYR A 65 3.41 29.86 -2.27
CA TYR A 65 2.29 29.94 -3.20
C TYR A 65 1.14 30.73 -2.56
N TYR A 66 0.49 31.62 -3.32
CA TYR A 66 -0.72 32.29 -2.85
C TYR A 66 -1.92 31.34 -2.78
N ALA A 67 -1.92 30.29 -3.62
CA ALA A 67 -2.97 29.29 -3.66
C ALA A 67 -2.43 27.92 -4.10
N ILE A 68 -3.10 26.87 -3.61
CA ILE A 68 -2.87 25.48 -4.01
C ILE A 68 -4.19 24.91 -4.52
N VAL A 69 -4.22 24.48 -5.78
CA VAL A 69 -5.38 23.85 -6.41
C VAL A 69 -5.17 22.34 -6.44
N ILE A 70 -6.06 21.58 -5.82
CA ILE A 70 -5.98 20.12 -5.78
C ILE A 70 -6.94 19.53 -6.81
N GLY A 71 -6.39 18.84 -7.79
CA GLY A 71 -7.10 18.24 -8.91
C GLY A 71 -6.95 19.06 -10.20
N THR A 72 -6.81 18.36 -11.31
CA THR A 72 -6.68 18.91 -12.68
C THR A 72 -7.81 18.42 -13.59
N GLY A 73 -9.01 18.33 -13.03
CA GLY A 73 -10.26 18.22 -13.81
C GLY A 73 -10.74 19.59 -14.31
N PHE A 74 -11.96 19.66 -14.84
CA PHE A 74 -12.53 20.92 -15.33
C PHE A 74 -12.58 22.03 -14.27
N SER A 75 -12.94 21.69 -13.03
CA SER A 75 -12.96 22.66 -11.93
C SER A 75 -11.56 23.22 -11.63
N GLY A 76 -10.55 22.38 -11.47
CA GLY A 76 -9.19 22.82 -11.17
C GLY A 76 -8.55 23.64 -12.29
N LEU A 77 -8.77 23.24 -13.55
CA LEU A 77 -8.33 24.01 -14.71
C LEU A 77 -9.10 25.34 -14.82
N GLY A 78 -10.41 25.35 -14.56
CA GLY A 78 -11.21 26.57 -14.52
C GLY A 78 -10.76 27.53 -13.41
N THR A 79 -10.40 27.01 -12.24
CA THR A 79 -9.80 27.80 -11.16
C THR A 79 -8.47 28.41 -11.59
N ALA A 80 -7.58 27.64 -12.23
CA ALA A 80 -6.31 28.16 -12.74
C ALA A 80 -6.51 29.27 -13.79
N ILE A 81 -7.44 29.09 -14.73
CA ILE A 81 -7.82 30.13 -15.69
C ILE A 81 -8.29 31.38 -14.93
N LYS A 82 -9.15 31.22 -13.92
CA LYS A 82 -9.68 32.37 -13.19
C LYS A 82 -8.61 33.09 -12.36
N LEU A 83 -7.67 32.35 -11.76
CA LEU A 83 -6.52 32.93 -11.06
C LEU A 83 -5.65 33.74 -12.02
N ASN A 84 -5.38 33.22 -13.23
CA ASN A 84 -4.65 33.96 -14.26
C ASN A 84 -5.39 35.25 -14.67
N GLU A 85 -6.71 35.20 -14.88
CA GLU A 85 -7.52 36.39 -15.20
C GLU A 85 -7.50 37.45 -14.11
N LEU A 86 -7.35 37.04 -12.84
CA LEU A 86 -7.25 37.92 -11.68
C LEU A 86 -5.81 38.43 -11.44
N GLY A 87 -4.84 38.05 -12.27
CA GLY A 87 -3.43 38.40 -12.09
C GLY A 87 -2.74 37.65 -10.96
N VAL A 88 -3.31 36.54 -10.49
CA VAL A 88 -2.70 35.65 -9.50
C VAL A 88 -1.97 34.54 -10.26
N ASP A 89 -0.66 34.66 -10.44
CA ASP A 89 0.17 33.73 -11.21
C ASP A 89 1.04 32.80 -10.34
N ASN A 90 1.23 33.16 -9.07
CA ASN A 90 2.01 32.38 -8.12
C ASN A 90 1.13 31.34 -7.37
N TYR A 91 0.75 30.29 -8.08
CA TYR A 91 -0.01 29.16 -7.56
C TYR A 91 0.45 27.83 -8.18
N ILE A 92 -0.01 26.72 -7.60
CA ILE A 92 0.32 25.37 -8.05
C ILE A 92 -0.94 24.53 -8.21
N LEU A 93 -0.99 23.69 -9.24
CA LEU A 93 -1.95 22.61 -9.36
C LEU A 93 -1.30 21.27 -9.02
N ILE A 94 -1.99 20.46 -8.22
CA ILE A 94 -1.53 19.13 -7.82
C ILE A 94 -2.53 18.08 -8.30
N GLU A 95 -2.05 17.06 -9.02
CA GLU A 95 -2.87 15.96 -9.53
C GLU A 95 -2.31 14.61 -9.05
N ARG A 96 -3.22 13.69 -8.69
CA ARG A 96 -2.88 12.31 -8.33
C ARG A 96 -2.65 11.45 -9.58
N ASN A 97 -3.45 11.67 -10.60
CA ASN A 97 -3.38 10.98 -11.89
C ASN A 97 -2.08 11.32 -12.66
N ALA A 98 -1.72 10.46 -13.61
CA ALA A 98 -0.53 10.69 -14.44
C ALA A 98 -0.71 11.85 -15.43
N HIS A 99 -1.94 12.20 -15.78
CA HIS A 99 -2.28 13.32 -16.65
C HIS A 99 -3.55 14.04 -16.16
N VAL A 100 -3.80 15.20 -16.75
CA VAL A 100 -4.99 16.03 -16.50
C VAL A 100 -6.27 15.39 -17.05
N GLY A 101 -7.43 15.81 -16.54
CA GLY A 101 -8.75 15.41 -17.05
C GLY A 101 -9.75 15.00 -15.97
N GLY A 102 -9.30 14.80 -14.72
CA GLY A 102 -10.17 14.44 -13.60
C GLY A 102 -11.04 13.21 -13.91
N THR A 103 -12.35 13.36 -13.82
CA THR A 103 -13.33 12.31 -14.14
C THR A 103 -13.09 11.67 -15.51
N TRP A 104 -12.75 12.45 -16.55
CA TRP A 104 -12.53 11.95 -17.91
C TRP A 104 -11.20 11.24 -18.10
N TYR A 105 -10.22 11.53 -17.24
CA TYR A 105 -8.98 10.76 -17.22
C TYR A 105 -9.17 9.42 -16.50
N ALA A 106 -9.91 9.44 -15.38
CA ALA A 106 -10.13 8.27 -14.55
C ALA A 106 -11.07 7.24 -15.20
N ASN A 107 -12.03 7.68 -16.02
CA ASN A 107 -13.06 6.81 -16.62
C ASN A 107 -12.83 6.65 -18.12
N LYS A 108 -12.55 5.41 -18.57
CA LYS A 108 -12.29 5.07 -19.98
C LYS A 108 -12.94 3.76 -20.40
N TYR A 109 -14.20 3.56 -20.01
CA TYR A 109 -14.96 2.38 -20.42
C TYR A 109 -15.71 2.64 -21.74
N PRO A 110 -15.99 1.61 -22.56
CA PRO A 110 -16.77 1.77 -23.78
C PRO A 110 -18.13 2.40 -23.49
N GLY A 111 -18.48 3.46 -24.22
CA GLY A 111 -19.72 4.20 -24.01
C GLY A 111 -19.66 5.27 -22.91
N CYS A 112 -18.49 5.59 -22.35
CA CYS A 112 -18.36 6.73 -21.45
C CYS A 112 -18.74 8.03 -22.18
N ALA A 113 -19.73 8.75 -21.65
CA ALA A 113 -20.27 9.96 -22.26
C ALA A 113 -20.76 10.94 -21.17
N CYS A 114 -21.01 12.18 -21.59
CA CYS A 114 -21.73 13.18 -20.80
C CYS A 114 -23.23 13.04 -21.07
N ASP A 115 -24.07 13.19 -20.04
CA ASP A 115 -25.53 13.16 -20.10
C ASP A 115 -26.17 14.56 -20.26
N VAL A 116 -25.34 15.60 -20.31
CA VAL A 116 -25.68 17.02 -20.50
C VAL A 116 -25.11 17.53 -21.82
#